data_AF-A0A8T4CC33-F1
#
_entry.id   AF-A0A8T4CC33-F1
#
_cell.length_a   1.000
_cell.length_b   1.000
_cell.length_c   1.000
_cell.angle_alpha   90.00
_cell.angle_beta   90.00
_cell.angle_gamma   90.00
#
_symmetry.space_group_name_H-M   'P 1'
#
loop_
_entity.id
_entity.type
_entity.pdbx_description
1 polymer ?
#
loop_
_entity_poly.entity_id
_entity_poly.type
_entity_poly.pdbx_seq_one_letter_code
_entity_poly.pdbx_strand_id
1 'polypeptide(L)' 'MMARVVVQETAKLTVDGVEAFFEKTVTAFGTGAKIDCPRQYLGRNVYVVIRRPKKD' A
#
# COMPACT_ATOMS: atom_id res chain seq x y z
N MET A 1 1.05 12.38 -14.99
CA MET A 1 1.71 11.07 -15.24
C MET A 1 1.99 10.46 -13.88
N MET A 2 1.33 9.37 -13.51
CA MET A 2 1.54 8.73 -12.20
C MET A 2 2.90 8.03 -12.19
N ALA A 3 3.71 8.23 -11.16
CA ALA A 3 5.00 7.60 -11.03
C ALA A 3 4.82 6.08 -10.91
N ARG A 4 5.66 5.32 -11.63
CA ARG A 4 5.66 3.85 -11.54
C ARG A 4 6.04 3.44 -10.12
N VAL A 5 5.20 2.64 -9.47
CA VAL A 5 5.54 2.03 -8.18
C VAL A 5 6.71 1.05 -8.40
N VAL A 6 7.82 1.29 -7.70
CA VAL A 6 8.96 0.36 -7.68
C VAL A 6 8.69 -0.68 -6.61
N VAL A 7 8.67 -1.95 -7.00
CA VAL A 7 8.51 -3.08 -6.08
C VAL A 7 9.88 -3.63 -5.73
N GLN A 8 10.14 -3.81 -4.44
CA GLN A 8 11.31 -4.53 -3.92
C GLN A 8 10.84 -5.83 -3.28
N GLU A 9 11.48 -6.95 -3.63
CA GLU A 9 11.17 -8.25 -3.04
C GLU A 9 11.90 -8.39 -1.70
N THR A 10 11.14 -8.60 -0.63
CA THR A 10 11.69 -8.90 0.70
C THR A 10 10.75 -9.82 1.46
N ALA A 11 11.31 -10.71 2.26
CA ALA A 11 10.55 -11.57 3.17
C ALA A 11 10.18 -10.85 4.48
N LYS A 12 10.92 -9.79 4.85
CA LYS A 12 10.70 -9.04 6.09
C LYS A 12 10.74 -7.54 5.80
N LEU A 13 9.71 -6.84 6.28
CA LEU A 13 9.61 -5.39 6.21
C LEU A 13 9.62 -4.81 7.63
N THR A 14 10.48 -3.83 7.89
CA THR A 14 10.50 -3.06 9.13
C THR A 14 10.29 -1.60 8.78
N VAL A 15 9.28 -0.97 9.41
CA VAL A 15 8.86 0.41 9.11
C VAL A 15 8.68 1.16 10.42
N ASP A 16 9.33 2.30 10.57
CA ASP A 16 9.16 3.22 11.69
C ASP A 16 8.17 4.34 11.37
N GLY A 17 7.62 4.99 12.40
CA GLY A 17 6.69 6.11 12.23
C GLY A 17 5.32 5.73 11.68
N VAL A 18 4.92 4.46 11.88
CA VAL A 18 3.60 3.95 11.50
C VAL A 18 2.52 4.54 12.41
N GLU A 19 1.42 4.97 11.82
CA GLU A 19 0.20 5.36 12.53
C GLU A 19 -0.74 4.16 12.69
N ALA A 20 -0.98 3.44 11.60
CA ALA A 20 -1.79 2.24 11.56
C ALA A 20 -1.40 1.35 10.37
N PHE A 21 -1.86 0.10 10.38
CA PHE A 21 -1.78 -0.78 9.21
C PHE A 21 -3.02 -1.66 9.13
N PHE A 22 -3.32 -2.17 7.93
CA PHE A 22 -4.38 -3.15 7.73
C PHE A 22 -4.05 -4.10 6.58
N GLU A 23 -4.64 -5.29 6.60
CA GLU A 23 -4.59 -6.25 5.49
C GLU A 23 -5.85 -6.11 4.63
N LYS A 24 -5.69 -6.11 3.31
CA LYS A 24 -6.82 -6.06 2.39
C LYS A 24 -6.50 -6.73 1.05
N THR A 25 -7.52 -7.29 0.42
CA THR A 25 -7.42 -7.79 -0.96
C THR A 25 -7.46 -6.66 -1.98
N VAL A 26 -6.55 -6.69 -2.96
CA VAL A 26 -6.52 -5.71 -4.05
C VAL A 26 -7.67 -5.98 -5.03
N THR A 27 -8.57 -5.01 -5.17
CA THR A 27 -9.70 -5.06 -6.11
C THR A 27 -9.56 -4.00 -7.22
N ALA A 28 -10.08 -4.28 -8.41
CA ALA A 28 -10.04 -3.34 -9.53
C ALA A 28 -10.94 -2.10 -9.30
N PHE A 29 -12.01 -2.27 -8.55
CA PHE A 29 -12.97 -1.23 -8.20
C PHE A 29 -13.29 -1.29 -6.69
N GLY A 30 -13.58 -0.14 -6.10
CA GLY A 30 -13.94 -0.01 -4.69
C GLY A 30 -14.61 1.33 -4.41
N THR A 31 -15.23 1.43 -3.23
CA THR A 31 -15.98 2.62 -2.78
C THR A 31 -15.14 3.59 -1.94
N GLY A 32 -13.90 3.21 -1.60
CA GLY A 32 -13.01 4.01 -0.75
C GLY A 32 -11.99 4.85 -1.52
N ALA A 33 -11.10 5.52 -0.76
CA ALA A 33 -9.95 6.24 -1.32
C ALA A 33 -9.06 5.31 -2.17
N LYS A 34 -8.54 5.83 -3.28
CA LYS A 34 -7.74 5.06 -4.25
C LYS A 34 -6.25 5.15 -3.89
N ILE A 35 -5.60 4.00 -3.82
CA ILE A 35 -4.13 3.86 -3.74
C ILE A 35 -3.64 3.14 -4.99
N ASP A 36 -2.51 3.56 -5.55
CA ASP A 36 -1.95 2.92 -6.74
C ASP A 36 -1.28 1.58 -6.36
N CYS A 37 -1.83 0.48 -6.90
CA CYS A 37 -1.26 -0.85 -6.77
C CYS A 37 -0.98 -1.44 -8.17
N PRO A 38 0.23 -1.98 -8.42
CA PRO A 38 0.52 -2.62 -9.70
C PRO A 38 -0.47 -3.75 -10.04
N ARG A 39 -0.96 -3.78 -11.29
CA ARG A 39 -2.03 -4.69 -11.73
C ARG A 39 -1.71 -6.18 -11.50
N GLN A 40 -0.44 -6.57 -11.48
CA GLN A 40 -0.02 -7.95 -11.22
C GLN A 40 -0.40 -8.48 -9.82
N TYR A 41 -0.81 -7.59 -8.90
CA TYR A 41 -1.23 -7.95 -7.54
C TYR A 41 -2.76 -7.96 -7.34
N LEU A 42 -3.55 -7.77 -8.40
CA LEU A 42 -5.01 -7.92 -8.32
C LEU A 42 -5.39 -9.30 -7.75
N GLY A 43 -6.36 -9.32 -6.83
CA GLY A 43 -6.81 -10.53 -6.15
C GLY A 43 -5.90 -11.04 -5.03
N ARG A 44 -4.77 -10.38 -4.75
CA ARG A 44 -3.88 -10.75 -3.65
C ARG A 44 -4.17 -9.94 -2.40
N ASN A 45 -3.88 -10.52 -1.23
CA ASN A 45 -3.85 -9.79 0.03
C ASN A 45 -2.56 -8.97 0.11
N VAL A 46 -2.70 -7.73 0.56
CA VAL A 46 -1.59 -6.80 0.78
C VAL A 46 -1.72 -6.15 2.15
N TYR A 47 -0.58 -5.80 2.74
CA TYR A 47 -0.52 -4.93 3.89
C TYR A 47 -0.42 -3.48 3.43
N VAL A 48 -1.32 -2.63 3.91
CA VAL A 48 -1.28 -1.18 3.71
C VAL A 48 -0.87 -0.53 5.02
N VAL A 49 0.18 0.29 4.96
CA VAL A 49 0.72 1.00 6.12
C VAL A 49 0.40 2.49 5.98
N ILE A 50 -0.23 3.05 7.00
CA ILE A 50 -0.54 4.47 7.12
C ILE A 50 0.57 5.13 7.93
N ARG A 51 1.20 6.15 7.37
CA ARG A 51 2.24 6.95 8.04
C ARG A 51 1.59 8.09 8.80
N ARG A 52 2.20 8.46 9.93
CA ARG A 52 1.79 9.67 10.65
C ARG A 52 1.90 10.89 9.72
N PRO A 53 0.96 11.85 9.80
CA PRO A 53 1.08 13.10 9.06
C PRO A 53 2.40 13.78 9.42
N LYS A 54 3.12 14.30 8.43
CA LYS A 54 4.22 15.22 8.71
C LYS A 54 3.61 16.45 9.39
N LYS A 55 4.05 16.74 10.62
CA LYS A 55 3.92 18.10 11.16
C LYS A 55 4.96 18.94 10.41
N ASP A 56 4.47 19.92 9.64
CA ASP A 56 5.29 20.99 9.09
C ASP A 56 5.94 21.82 10.22
#